data_AF-A0A1C6HJW5-F1
#
_entry.id   AF-A0A1C6HJW5-F1
#
_cell.length_a   1.000
_cell.length_b   1.000
_cell.length_c   1.000
_cell.angle_alpha   90.00
_cell.angle_beta   90.00
_cell.angle_gamma   90.00
#
_symmetry.space_group_name_H-M   'P 1'
#
loop_
_entity.id
_entity.type
_entity.pdbx_description
1 polymer ?
#
loop_
_entity_poly.entity_id
_entity_poly.type
_entity_poly.pdbx_seq_one_letter_code
_entity_poly.pdbx_strand_id
1 'polypeptide(L)'
;MPKYLIADFIVEIEPKFDYLKKLCEPFLYEGERSADFSAIPSDSYLNSLLSRMVEGSTIDEAEEFATASIFNRKIIHRGAMLVHSSALVFDGKAYLFSADSGVGKSTHTKMWLKRFGSKAHILNDDKPVVKIKNEVPLCCGTPFDGGSGIANSETVPVGAIIFIERSDDNFVTIPDTNEIVQRLYKSTVKFVNKSDGMSLLSNLDNLIRHTKFYVLHCNTDDSAVDVAYNNIIKNCK
;
A
#
# COMPACT_ATOMS: atom_id res chain seq x y z
N MET A 1 -11.38 16.48 17.90
CA MET A 1 -10.62 15.26 17.55
C MET A 1 -9.67 15.58 16.40
N PRO A 2 -8.42 15.09 16.40
CA PRO A 2 -7.49 15.31 15.30
C PRO A 2 -8.07 14.80 13.97
N LYS A 3 -7.80 15.53 12.89
CA LYS A 3 -8.21 15.19 11.53
C LYS A 3 -6.97 15.03 10.67
N TYR A 4 -7.00 14.09 9.74
CA TYR A 4 -5.89 13.79 8.84
C TYR A 4 -6.39 13.74 7.40
N LEU A 5 -5.64 14.30 6.46
CA LEU A 5 -5.92 14.23 5.02
C LEU A 5 -5.18 13.03 4.45
N ILE A 6 -5.90 11.94 4.17
CA ILE A 6 -5.35 10.68 3.67
C ILE A 6 -6.07 10.32 2.38
N ALA A 7 -5.35 10.28 1.26
CA ALA A 7 -5.88 9.92 -0.06
C ALA A 7 -7.15 10.71 -0.49
N ASP A 8 -7.18 12.02 -0.24
CA ASP A 8 -8.30 12.98 -0.42
C ASP A 8 -9.44 12.90 0.61
N PHE A 9 -9.38 11.98 1.57
CA PHE A 9 -10.36 11.85 2.65
C PHE A 9 -9.89 12.57 3.91
N ILE A 10 -10.78 13.33 4.54
CA ILE A 10 -10.59 13.86 5.89
C ILE A 10 -11.03 12.79 6.87
N VAL A 11 -10.07 12.23 7.60
CA VAL A 11 -10.31 11.11 8.51
C VAL A 11 -10.05 11.55 9.94
N GLU A 12 -11.00 11.27 10.82
CA GLU A 12 -10.77 11.35 12.26
C GLU A 12 -10.08 10.08 12.74
N ILE A 13 -8.90 10.26 13.31
CA ILE A 13 -8.14 9.21 13.97
C ILE A 13 -7.79 9.73 15.36
N GLU A 14 -7.89 8.87 16.36
CA GLU A 14 -7.48 9.15 17.73
C GLU A 14 -6.37 8.16 18.10
N PRO A 15 -5.09 8.47 17.78
CA PRO A 15 -3.97 7.62 18.16
C PRO A 15 -3.87 7.56 19.69
N LYS A 16 -3.92 6.36 20.25
CA LYS A 16 -3.78 6.08 21.68
C LYS A 16 -2.33 5.87 22.07
N PHE A 17 -1.50 5.40 21.13
CA PHE A 17 -0.08 5.14 21.34
C PHE A 17 0.82 5.97 20.43
N ASP A 18 2.09 6.11 20.83
CA ASP A 18 3.04 7.00 20.17
C ASP A 18 3.38 6.58 18.74
N TYR A 19 3.31 5.27 18.44
CA TYR A 19 3.64 4.77 17.11
C TYR A 19 2.71 5.31 16.03
N LEU A 20 1.40 5.07 16.15
CA LEU A 20 0.42 5.58 15.18
C LEU A 20 0.39 7.11 15.17
N LYS A 21 0.60 7.76 16.32
CA LYS A 21 0.68 9.22 16.42
C LYS A 21 1.76 9.78 15.48
N LYS A 22 2.99 9.26 15.57
CA LYS A 22 4.11 9.69 14.72
C LYS A 22 3.84 9.46 13.24
N LEU A 23 3.26 8.31 12.88
CA LEU A 23 2.94 8.00 11.48
C LEU A 23 1.87 8.90 10.88
N CYS A 24 0.94 9.38 11.72
CA CYS A 24 -0.13 10.28 11.30
C CYS A 24 0.32 11.76 11.19
N GLU A 25 1.42 12.18 11.82
CA GLU A 25 1.89 13.58 11.82
C GLU A 25 2.02 14.19 10.40
N PRO A 26 2.61 13.52 9.40
CA PRO A 26 2.73 14.07 8.04
C PRO A 26 1.40 14.29 7.31
N PHE A 27 0.30 13.77 7.86
CA PHE A 27 -1.04 13.82 7.29
C PHE A 27 -1.97 14.77 8.03
N LEU A 28 -1.49 15.48 9.06
CA LEU A 28 -2.33 16.36 9.88
C LEU A 28 -3.09 17.39 9.02
N TYR A 29 -4.39 17.51 9.26
CA TYR A 29 -5.27 18.40 8.52
C TYR A 29 -5.84 19.50 9.42
N GLU A 30 -5.41 20.74 9.16
CA GLU A 30 -5.80 21.94 9.91
C GLU A 30 -6.95 22.73 9.26
N GLY A 31 -7.51 22.23 8.15
CA GLY A 31 -8.59 22.90 7.45
C GLY A 31 -9.98 22.69 8.07
N GLU A 32 -10.97 23.39 7.51
CA GLU A 32 -12.31 23.49 8.09
C GLU A 32 -13.27 22.35 7.69
N ARG A 33 -12.98 21.61 6.61
CA ARG A 33 -13.81 20.47 6.17
C ARG A 33 -14.10 19.52 7.35
N SER A 34 -15.36 19.09 7.44
CA SER A 34 -15.77 18.00 8.33
C SER A 34 -15.10 16.70 7.92
N ALA A 35 -14.97 15.78 8.88
CA ALA A 35 -14.49 14.44 8.58
C ALA A 35 -15.46 13.69 7.67
N ASP A 36 -14.92 12.98 6.69
CA ASP A 36 -15.68 12.07 5.82
C ASP A 36 -16.07 10.79 6.56
N PHE A 37 -15.25 10.38 7.55
CA PHE A 37 -15.48 9.28 8.48
C PHE A 37 -14.40 9.26 9.58
N SER A 38 -14.63 8.43 10.61
CA SER A 38 -13.65 8.15 11.66
C SER A 38 -13.12 6.72 11.54
N ALA A 39 -11.84 6.53 11.84
CA ALA A 39 -11.17 5.24 11.92
C ALA A 39 -10.57 5.07 13.32
N ILE A 40 -11.41 4.68 14.28
CA ILE A 40 -11.05 4.63 15.70
C ILE A 40 -11.41 3.24 16.24
N PRO A 41 -10.43 2.39 16.55
CA PRO A 41 -10.69 1.07 17.11
C PRO A 41 -11.08 1.16 18.59
N SER A 42 -12.02 0.31 19.03
CA SER A 42 -12.33 0.16 20.46
C SER A 42 -11.21 -0.60 21.19
N ASP A 43 -11.05 -0.36 22.50
CA ASP A 43 -10.05 -1.09 23.31
C ASP A 43 -10.29 -2.60 23.30
N SER A 44 -11.56 -3.01 23.32
CA SER A 44 -11.94 -4.42 23.20
C SER A 44 -11.49 -5.04 21.87
N TYR A 45 -11.58 -4.28 20.77
CA TYR A 45 -11.14 -4.74 19.46
C TYR A 45 -9.61 -4.82 19.38
N LEU A 46 -8.90 -3.84 19.93
CA LEU A 46 -7.42 -3.85 19.99
C LEU A 46 -6.91 -5.06 20.76
N ASN A 47 -7.42 -5.30 21.98
CA ASN A 47 -7.02 -6.45 22.79
C ASN A 47 -7.34 -7.79 22.12
N SER A 48 -8.51 -7.90 21.47
CA SER A 48 -8.90 -9.09 20.72
C SER A 48 -8.08 -9.29 19.43
N LEU A 49 -7.63 -8.21 18.78
CA LEU A 49 -6.74 -8.30 17.64
C LEU A 49 -5.35 -8.75 18.07
N LEU A 50 -4.78 -8.11 19.09
CA LEU A 50 -3.45 -8.42 19.62
C LEU A 50 -3.31 -9.90 20.00
N SER A 51 -4.33 -10.48 20.66
CA SER A 51 -4.31 -11.91 21.04
C SER A 51 -4.33 -12.90 19.86
N ARG A 52 -4.62 -12.43 18.65
CA ARG A 52 -4.63 -13.21 17.39
C ARG A 52 -3.46 -12.86 16.48
N MET A 53 -2.68 -11.84 16.81
CA MET A 53 -1.47 -11.49 16.09
C MET A 53 -0.34 -12.46 16.46
N VAL A 54 0.76 -12.39 15.72
CA VAL A 54 1.94 -13.24 15.96
C VAL A 54 2.51 -12.92 17.35
N GLU A 55 2.94 -13.96 18.06
CA GLU A 55 3.57 -13.80 19.38
C GLU A 55 4.72 -12.79 19.31
N GLY A 56 4.74 -11.86 20.27
CA GLY A 56 5.69 -10.74 20.29
C GLY A 56 5.19 -9.45 19.63
N SER A 57 4.02 -9.46 18.97
CA SER A 57 3.39 -8.22 18.49
C SER A 57 3.06 -7.29 19.67
N THR A 58 3.10 -5.99 19.41
CA THR A 58 2.84 -4.92 20.38
C THR A 58 1.43 -4.35 20.23
N ILE A 59 0.94 -3.66 21.28
CA ILE A 59 -0.34 -2.97 21.21
C ILE A 59 -0.32 -1.80 20.22
N ASP A 60 0.84 -1.14 20.04
CA ASP A 60 1.09 -0.11 19.02
C ASP A 60 0.88 -0.65 17.59
N GLU A 61 1.45 -1.82 17.28
CA GLU A 61 1.25 -2.49 15.98
C GLU A 61 -0.21 -2.92 15.78
N ALA A 62 -0.86 -3.40 16.85
CA ALA A 62 -2.28 -3.74 16.82
C ALA A 62 -3.16 -2.50 16.56
N GLU A 63 -2.81 -1.34 17.12
CA GLU A 63 -3.51 -0.07 16.87
C GLU A 63 -3.38 0.38 15.41
N GLU A 64 -2.16 0.38 14.85
CA GLU A 64 -1.91 0.71 13.44
C GLU A 64 -2.75 -0.19 12.54
N PHE A 65 -2.68 -1.51 12.75
CA PHE A 65 -3.36 -2.48 11.90
C PHE A 65 -4.89 -2.37 12.01
N ALA A 66 -5.41 -2.19 13.22
CA ALA A 66 -6.84 -2.02 13.45
C ALA A 66 -7.36 -0.74 12.78
N THR A 67 -6.61 0.36 12.90
CA THR A 67 -6.95 1.64 12.28
C THR A 67 -6.92 1.53 10.76
N ALA A 68 -5.87 0.92 10.19
CA ALA A 68 -5.75 0.64 8.76
C ALA A 68 -6.93 -0.20 8.24
N SER A 69 -7.33 -1.22 9.00
CA SER A 69 -8.46 -2.09 8.66
C SER A 69 -9.80 -1.33 8.63
N ILE A 70 -10.06 -0.48 9.63
CA ILE A 70 -11.28 0.35 9.67
C ILE A 70 -11.26 1.37 8.53
N PHE A 71 -10.14 2.03 8.31
CA PHE A 71 -9.95 2.99 7.22
C PHE A 71 -10.23 2.34 5.86
N ASN A 72 -9.62 1.19 5.58
CA ASN A 72 -9.79 0.48 4.30
C ASN A 72 -11.25 0.12 4.03
N ARG A 73 -11.96 -0.39 5.04
CA ARG A 73 -13.39 -0.71 4.94
C ARG A 73 -14.24 0.52 4.59
N LYS A 74 -13.85 1.72 5.04
CA LYS A 74 -14.55 2.96 4.67
C LYS A 74 -14.22 3.38 3.24
N ILE A 75 -12.95 3.32 2.82
CA ILE A 75 -12.54 3.82 1.49
C ILE A 75 -12.90 2.88 0.33
N ILE A 76 -13.08 1.58 0.60
CA ILE A 76 -13.51 0.62 -0.43
C ILE A 76 -14.83 1.01 -1.06
N HIS A 77 -15.79 1.49 -0.28
CA HIS A 77 -17.07 1.98 -0.78
C HIS A 77 -16.98 3.36 -1.47
N ARG A 78 -15.77 3.95 -1.51
CA ARG A 78 -15.47 5.27 -2.07
C ARG A 78 -14.47 5.18 -3.23
N GLY A 79 -14.33 4.00 -3.86
CA GLY A 79 -13.51 3.82 -5.06
C GLY A 79 -12.00 3.78 -4.81
N ALA A 80 -11.58 3.49 -3.58
CA ALA A 80 -10.17 3.41 -3.20
C ALA A 80 -9.91 2.17 -2.34
N MET A 81 -8.69 1.65 -2.30
CA MET A 81 -8.36 0.51 -1.44
C MET A 81 -6.88 0.52 -1.03
N LEU A 82 -6.58 -0.06 0.12
CA LEU A 82 -5.21 -0.41 0.50
C LEU A 82 -4.72 -1.62 -0.31
N VAL A 83 -3.48 -1.55 -0.75
CA VAL A 83 -2.78 -2.65 -1.42
C VAL A 83 -1.53 -2.98 -0.63
N HIS A 84 -1.40 -4.23 -0.18
CA HIS A 84 -0.21 -4.66 0.56
C HIS A 84 1.01 -4.69 -0.37
N SER A 85 1.81 -3.63 -0.33
CA SER A 85 2.91 -3.36 -1.26
C SER A 85 3.89 -2.31 -0.74
N SER A 86 5.12 -2.32 -1.25
CA SER A 86 6.08 -1.23 -1.08
C SER A 86 5.97 -0.29 -2.28
N ALA A 87 5.50 0.94 -2.08
CA ALA A 87 5.34 1.92 -3.14
C ALA A 87 6.63 2.72 -3.35
N LEU A 88 7.36 2.42 -4.43
CA LEU A 88 8.54 3.16 -4.85
C LEU A 88 8.16 4.24 -5.85
N VAL A 89 8.49 5.49 -5.59
CA VAL A 89 8.41 6.56 -6.59
C VAL A 89 9.69 6.58 -7.38
N PHE A 90 9.58 6.54 -8.70
CA PHE A 90 10.70 6.67 -9.62
C PHE A 90 10.30 7.55 -10.81
N ASP A 91 11.07 8.61 -11.08
CA ASP A 91 10.77 9.61 -12.13
C ASP A 91 9.30 10.11 -12.09
N GLY A 92 8.77 10.37 -10.88
CA GLY A 92 7.43 10.94 -10.67
C GLY A 92 6.25 9.97 -10.78
N LYS A 93 6.49 8.66 -10.91
CA LYS A 93 5.44 7.62 -10.90
C LYS A 93 5.68 6.61 -9.79
N ALA A 94 4.61 6.08 -9.19
CA ALA A 94 4.70 5.00 -8.22
C ALA A 94 4.72 3.61 -8.90
N TYR A 95 5.64 2.77 -8.45
CA TYR A 95 5.76 1.36 -8.78
C TYR A 95 5.53 0.55 -7.51
N LEU A 96 4.39 -0.14 -7.44
CA LEU A 96 3.97 -0.84 -6.23
C LEU A 96 4.48 -2.27 -6.30
N PHE A 97 5.47 -2.60 -5.48
CA PHE A 97 5.99 -3.95 -5.36
C PHE A 97 5.17 -4.73 -4.33
N SER A 98 4.32 -5.64 -4.80
CA SER A 98 3.49 -6.51 -3.97
C SER A 98 4.05 -7.92 -3.94
N ALA A 99 4.02 -8.55 -2.78
CA ALA A 99 4.51 -9.91 -2.59
C ALA A 99 3.92 -10.48 -1.30
N ASP A 100 3.90 -11.80 -1.21
CA ASP A 100 3.61 -12.49 0.04
C ASP A 100 4.58 -12.02 1.16
N SER A 101 4.12 -12.12 2.40
CA SER A 101 4.93 -11.70 3.55
C SER A 101 6.25 -12.48 3.56
N GLY A 102 7.37 -11.78 3.80
CA GLY A 102 8.71 -12.37 3.83
C GLY A 102 9.37 -12.60 2.46
N VAL A 103 8.71 -12.30 1.34
CA VAL A 103 9.29 -12.53 -0.01
C VAL A 103 10.37 -11.50 -0.39
N GLY A 104 10.34 -10.29 0.20
CA GLY A 104 11.43 -9.30 0.06
C GLY A 104 11.06 -7.96 -0.58
N LYS A 105 9.80 -7.49 -0.47
CA LYS A 105 9.35 -6.18 -0.99
C LYS A 105 10.30 -5.03 -0.61
N SER A 106 10.51 -4.84 0.70
CA SER A 106 11.37 -3.78 1.23
C SER A 106 12.85 -3.99 0.90
N THR A 107 13.29 -5.25 0.73
CA THR A 107 14.64 -5.55 0.23
C THR A 107 14.81 -5.01 -1.19
N HIS A 108 13.85 -5.31 -2.07
CA HIS A 108 13.89 -4.88 -3.45
C HIS A 108 13.86 -3.35 -3.57
N THR A 109 12.94 -2.67 -2.88
CA THR A 109 12.87 -1.20 -2.93
C THR A 109 14.11 -0.52 -2.37
N LYS A 110 14.78 -1.09 -1.35
CA LYS A 110 16.09 -0.59 -0.88
C LYS A 110 17.19 -0.71 -1.94
N MET A 111 17.19 -1.76 -2.77
CA MET A 111 18.13 -1.91 -3.88
C MET A 111 17.93 -0.79 -4.92
N TRP A 112 16.68 -0.40 -5.18
CA TRP A 112 16.37 0.75 -6.05
C TRP A 112 16.94 2.05 -5.50
N LEU A 113 16.79 2.32 -4.19
CA LEU A 113 17.35 3.51 -3.55
C LEU A 113 18.89 3.54 -3.69
N LYS A 114 19.55 2.40 -3.43
CA LYS A 114 21.01 2.26 -3.60
C LYS A 114 21.44 2.51 -5.04
N ARG A 115 20.69 2.01 -6.02
CA ARG A 115 21.04 2.05 -7.44
C ARG A 115 20.84 3.43 -8.08
N PHE A 116 19.74 4.10 -7.73
CA PHE A 116 19.29 5.31 -8.43
C PHE A 116 19.33 6.59 -7.58
N GLY A 117 19.63 6.48 -6.28
CA GLY A 117 19.78 7.62 -5.39
C GLY A 117 18.55 8.52 -5.40
N SER A 118 18.75 9.82 -5.59
CA SER A 118 17.71 10.84 -5.52
C SER A 118 16.60 10.73 -6.57
N LYS A 119 16.73 9.84 -7.56
CA LYS A 119 15.65 9.57 -8.53
C LYS A 119 14.56 8.65 -7.96
N ALA A 120 14.82 8.03 -6.82
CA ALA A 120 13.94 7.07 -6.19
C ALA A 120 13.72 7.39 -4.71
N HIS A 121 12.48 7.30 -4.25
CA HIS A 121 12.15 7.31 -2.82
C HIS A 121 10.96 6.39 -2.55
N ILE A 122 10.84 5.90 -1.31
CA ILE A 122 9.69 5.09 -0.91
C ILE A 122 8.58 6.05 -0.45
N LEU A 123 7.42 5.98 -1.10
CA LEU A 123 6.23 6.76 -0.76
C LEU A 123 5.60 6.24 0.54
N ASN A 124 5.38 4.94 0.59
CA ASN A 124 4.84 4.22 1.73
C ASN A 124 5.28 2.75 1.59
N ASP A 125 5.81 2.18 2.67
CA ASP A 125 6.07 0.75 2.75
C ASP A 125 4.84 0.08 3.38
N ASP A 126 4.42 -1.09 2.91
CA ASP A 126 3.29 -1.87 3.42
C ASP A 126 1.88 -1.55 2.89
N LYS A 127 1.25 -0.40 3.19
CA LYS A 127 -0.18 -0.18 2.88
C LYS A 127 -0.46 1.16 2.18
N PRO A 128 0.04 1.40 0.96
CA PRO A 128 -0.39 2.54 0.15
C PRO A 128 -1.87 2.40 -0.24
N VAL A 129 -2.54 3.52 -0.47
CA VAL A 129 -3.86 3.55 -1.11
C VAL A 129 -3.69 3.63 -2.63
N VAL A 130 -4.47 2.83 -3.35
CA VAL A 130 -4.69 3.02 -4.79
C VAL A 130 -6.13 3.45 -5.06
N LYS A 131 -6.30 4.35 -6.02
CA LYS A 131 -7.60 4.82 -6.50
C LYS A 131 -7.52 5.28 -7.94
N ILE A 132 -8.67 5.34 -8.63
CA ILE A 132 -8.76 5.90 -9.97
C ILE A 132 -9.41 7.28 -9.89
N LYS A 133 -8.78 8.29 -10.49
CA LYS A 133 -9.34 9.64 -10.64
C LYS A 133 -9.19 10.05 -12.10
N ASN A 134 -10.31 10.33 -12.78
CA ASN A 134 -10.33 10.68 -14.21
C ASN A 134 -9.56 9.67 -15.07
N GLU A 135 -9.83 8.37 -14.90
CA GLU A 135 -9.15 7.26 -15.60
C GLU A 135 -7.64 7.12 -15.30
N VAL A 136 -7.09 7.95 -14.42
CA VAL A 136 -5.69 7.85 -14.00
C VAL A 136 -5.59 7.09 -12.68
N PRO A 137 -4.83 5.97 -12.61
CA PRO A 137 -4.54 5.32 -11.35
C PRO A 137 -3.57 6.18 -10.53
N LEU A 138 -3.91 6.41 -9.28
CA LEU A 138 -3.12 7.19 -8.32
C LEU A 138 -2.74 6.30 -7.14
N CYS A 139 -1.49 6.45 -6.69
CA CYS A 139 -0.98 5.92 -5.45
C CYS A 139 -0.86 7.05 -4.44
N CYS A 140 -1.47 6.89 -3.26
CA CYS A 140 -1.37 7.82 -2.15
C CYS A 140 -0.62 7.13 -1.02
N GLY A 141 0.35 7.83 -0.42
CA GLY A 141 0.92 7.36 0.82
C GLY A 141 -0.09 7.42 1.98
N THR A 142 0.18 6.67 3.03
CA THR A 142 -0.69 6.52 4.19
C THR A 142 0.16 6.52 5.46
N PRO A 143 -0.45 6.72 6.65
CA PRO A 143 0.21 6.49 7.92
C PRO A 143 0.38 5.00 8.26
N PHE A 144 0.06 4.08 7.35
CA PHE A 144 0.04 2.64 7.60
C PHE A 144 1.24 2.00 6.92
N ASP A 145 2.35 1.87 7.67
CA ASP A 145 3.69 1.67 7.11
C ASP A 145 4.32 0.28 7.41
N GLY A 146 3.60 -0.56 8.15
CA GLY A 146 4.00 -1.91 8.52
C GLY A 146 5.30 -2.03 9.33
N GLY A 147 5.72 -0.99 10.06
CA GLY A 147 6.95 -1.02 10.87
C GLY A 147 8.16 -0.31 10.26
N SER A 148 8.05 0.20 9.03
CA SER A 148 9.19 0.73 8.28
C SER A 148 9.68 2.12 8.71
N GLY A 149 8.80 2.90 9.34
CA GLY A 149 8.96 4.33 9.60
C GLY A 149 8.74 5.23 8.37
N ILE A 150 8.29 4.70 7.23
CA ILE A 150 8.21 5.44 5.96
C ILE A 150 6.75 5.68 5.57
N ALA A 151 6.27 6.90 5.80
CA ALA A 151 4.90 7.34 5.52
C ALA A 151 4.88 8.78 5.00
N ASN A 152 4.82 8.97 3.67
CA ASN A 152 4.77 10.30 3.05
C ASN A 152 3.35 10.64 2.57
N SER A 153 2.92 11.90 2.72
CA SER A 153 1.56 12.36 2.34
C SER A 153 1.39 12.72 0.86
N GLU A 154 2.31 12.23 0.01
CA GLU A 154 2.30 12.47 -1.43
C GLU A 154 1.24 11.61 -2.16
N THR A 155 0.78 12.10 -3.31
CA THR A 155 -0.02 11.35 -4.27
C THR A 155 0.61 11.46 -5.66
N VAL A 156 0.88 10.33 -6.30
CA VAL A 156 1.49 10.26 -7.64
C VAL A 156 0.73 9.28 -8.55
N PRO A 157 0.81 9.44 -9.88
CA PRO A 157 0.29 8.45 -10.80
C PRO A 157 0.99 7.10 -10.65
N VAL A 158 0.25 6.01 -10.81
CA VAL A 158 0.80 4.65 -10.84
C VAL A 158 1.46 4.39 -12.20
N GLY A 159 2.71 3.95 -12.18
CA GLY A 159 3.41 3.43 -13.34
C GLY A 159 3.05 1.96 -13.60
N ALA A 160 3.16 1.12 -12.57
CA ALA A 160 2.77 -0.29 -12.61
C ALA A 160 2.60 -0.88 -11.20
N ILE A 161 1.91 -2.01 -11.13
CA ILE A 161 1.92 -2.91 -9.97
C ILE A 161 2.73 -4.15 -10.33
N ILE A 162 3.71 -4.50 -9.50
CA ILE A 162 4.68 -5.56 -9.76
C ILE A 162 4.55 -6.61 -8.67
N PHE A 163 4.21 -7.84 -9.04
CA PHE A 163 4.23 -8.97 -8.14
C PHE A 163 5.63 -9.56 -8.09
N ILE A 164 6.21 -9.71 -6.89
CA ILE A 164 7.54 -10.33 -6.73
C ILE A 164 7.38 -11.81 -6.44
N GLU A 165 8.13 -12.63 -7.17
CA GLU A 165 8.31 -14.05 -6.93
C GLU A 165 9.80 -14.38 -6.83
N ARG A 166 10.15 -15.30 -5.93
CA ARG A 166 11.53 -15.77 -5.83
C ARG A 166 11.83 -16.70 -7.00
N SER A 167 12.97 -16.46 -7.63
CA SER A 167 13.52 -17.27 -8.71
C SER A 167 15.04 -17.22 -8.63
N ASP A 168 15.71 -18.26 -9.16
CA ASP A 168 17.17 -18.25 -9.29
C ASP A 168 17.62 -17.24 -10.37
N ASP A 169 16.79 -17.08 -11.41
CA ASP A 169 17.00 -16.17 -12.53
C ASP A 169 16.09 -14.95 -12.46
N ASN A 170 16.62 -13.81 -12.94
CA ASN A 170 15.91 -12.53 -12.98
C ASN A 170 15.19 -12.32 -14.33
N PHE A 171 13.86 -12.30 -14.34
CA PHE A 171 13.05 -12.03 -15.54
C PHE A 171 11.66 -11.46 -15.21
N VAL A 172 10.96 -10.96 -16.23
CA VAL A 172 9.63 -10.36 -16.09
C VAL A 172 8.62 -11.10 -16.96
N THR A 173 7.46 -11.41 -16.41
CA THR A 173 6.29 -11.91 -17.15
C THR A 173 5.09 -10.98 -16.98
N ILE A 174 4.07 -11.15 -17.83
CA ILE A 174 2.80 -10.43 -17.73
C ILE A 174 1.77 -11.42 -17.18
N PRO A 175 1.17 -11.16 -16.00
CA PRO A 175 0.15 -12.01 -15.43
C PRO A 175 -1.16 -11.87 -16.20
N ASP A 176 -1.97 -12.94 -16.23
CA ASP A 176 -3.34 -12.85 -16.75
C ASP A 176 -4.29 -12.20 -15.73
N THR A 177 -5.52 -11.88 -16.17
CA THR A 177 -6.51 -11.23 -15.29
C THR A 177 -6.85 -12.05 -14.05
N ASN A 178 -6.93 -13.38 -14.16
CA ASN A 178 -7.28 -14.24 -13.04
C ASN A 178 -6.15 -14.24 -11.99
N GLU A 179 -4.90 -14.30 -12.45
CA GLU A 179 -3.72 -14.20 -11.62
C GLU A 179 -3.66 -12.84 -10.89
N ILE A 180 -3.91 -11.73 -11.60
CA ILE A 180 -3.95 -10.39 -11.01
C ILE A 180 -5.02 -10.33 -9.90
N VAL A 181 -6.23 -10.79 -10.18
CA VAL A 181 -7.34 -10.80 -9.21
C VAL A 181 -6.96 -11.62 -7.98
N GLN A 182 -6.42 -12.83 -8.14
CA GLN A 182 -6.03 -13.69 -7.03
C GLN A 182 -4.97 -13.03 -6.15
N ARG A 183 -3.91 -12.47 -6.76
CA ARG A 183 -2.81 -11.82 -6.04
C ARG A 183 -3.28 -10.57 -5.30
N LEU A 184 -4.03 -9.68 -5.96
CA LEU A 184 -4.57 -8.47 -5.32
C LEU A 184 -5.58 -8.80 -4.22
N TYR A 185 -6.48 -9.75 -4.47
CA TYR A 185 -7.46 -10.19 -3.48
C TYR A 185 -6.76 -10.72 -2.22
N LYS A 186 -5.75 -11.60 -2.38
CA LYS A 186 -4.94 -12.09 -1.24
C LYS A 186 -4.26 -10.95 -0.48
N SER A 187 -3.82 -9.91 -1.18
CA SER A 187 -3.15 -8.74 -0.60
C SER A 187 -4.09 -7.83 0.19
N THR A 188 -5.37 -7.74 -0.20
CA THR A 188 -6.33 -6.75 0.34
C THR A 188 -7.41 -7.39 1.23
N VAL A 189 -7.72 -8.68 1.08
CA VAL A 189 -8.85 -9.35 1.78
C VAL A 189 -8.74 -9.31 3.31
N LYS A 190 -7.51 -9.21 3.85
CA LYS A 190 -7.28 -9.10 5.30
C LYS A 190 -7.90 -7.84 5.91
N PHE A 191 -8.22 -6.85 5.07
CA PHE A 191 -8.73 -5.55 5.47
C PHE A 191 -10.22 -5.35 5.12
N VAL A 192 -10.96 -6.42 4.79
CA VAL A 192 -12.37 -6.32 4.34
C VAL A 192 -13.27 -7.35 5.02
N ASN A 193 -14.55 -7.02 5.14
CA ASN A 193 -15.58 -7.97 5.56
C ASN A 193 -16.32 -8.55 4.35
N LYS A 194 -17.09 -9.62 4.58
CA LYS A 194 -17.92 -10.25 3.53
C LYS A 194 -18.87 -9.27 2.85
N SER A 195 -19.37 -8.26 3.57
CA SER A 195 -20.22 -7.18 3.05
C SER A 195 -19.53 -6.30 2.02
N ASP A 196 -18.21 -6.23 2.06
CA ASP A 196 -17.43 -5.24 1.30
C ASP A 196 -16.96 -5.83 -0.05
N GLY A 197 -17.22 -7.13 -0.27
CA GLY A 197 -16.71 -7.89 -1.41
C GLY A 197 -17.10 -7.32 -2.77
N MET A 198 -18.34 -6.85 -2.95
CA MET A 198 -18.76 -6.26 -4.23
C MET A 198 -18.03 -4.96 -4.55
N SER A 199 -17.84 -4.09 -3.55
CA SER A 199 -17.07 -2.85 -3.73
C SER A 199 -15.59 -3.14 -3.97
N LEU A 200 -15.02 -4.13 -3.28
CA LEU A 200 -13.65 -4.57 -3.54
C LEU A 200 -13.48 -5.07 -4.97
N LEU A 201 -14.37 -5.95 -5.45
CA LEU A 201 -14.33 -6.46 -6.82
C LEU A 201 -14.46 -5.34 -7.86
N SER A 202 -15.34 -4.36 -7.63
CA SER A 202 -15.47 -3.18 -8.48
C SER A 202 -14.17 -2.36 -8.53
N ASN A 203 -13.54 -2.13 -7.38
CA ASN A 203 -12.27 -1.40 -7.30
C ASN A 203 -11.14 -2.17 -7.99
N LEU A 204 -11.11 -3.51 -7.86
CA LEU A 204 -10.15 -4.37 -8.54
C LEU A 204 -10.34 -4.32 -10.06
N ASP A 205 -11.56 -4.47 -10.57
CA ASP A 205 -11.86 -4.36 -12.01
C ASP A 205 -11.42 -3.00 -12.57
N ASN A 206 -11.75 -1.92 -11.85
CA ASN A 206 -11.36 -0.57 -12.25
C ASN A 206 -9.83 -0.38 -12.25
N LEU A 207 -9.13 -0.91 -11.25
CA LEU A 207 -7.67 -0.87 -11.19
C LEU A 207 -7.03 -1.67 -12.34
N ILE A 208 -7.56 -2.86 -12.64
CA ILE A 208 -7.08 -3.74 -13.71
C ILE A 208 -7.18 -3.05 -15.08
N ARG A 209 -8.28 -2.34 -15.34
CA ARG A 209 -8.50 -1.63 -16.62
C ARG A 209 -7.50 -0.49 -16.86
N HIS A 210 -7.00 0.15 -15.81
CA HIS A 210 -6.23 1.39 -15.92
C HIS A 210 -4.76 1.24 -15.54
N THR A 211 -4.32 0.05 -15.10
CA THR A 211 -2.97 -0.16 -14.54
C THR A 211 -2.24 -1.28 -15.27
N LYS A 212 -0.92 -1.11 -15.44
CA LYS A 212 -0.05 -2.17 -15.96
C LYS A 212 0.37 -3.10 -14.82
N PHE A 213 0.37 -4.40 -15.09
CA PHE A 213 0.77 -5.44 -14.14
C PHE A 213 1.91 -6.26 -14.69
N TYR A 214 2.83 -6.64 -13.80
CA TYR A 214 3.97 -7.50 -14.12
C TYR A 214 4.23 -8.47 -12.98
N VAL A 215 4.85 -9.60 -13.30
CA VAL A 215 5.49 -10.46 -12.30
C VAL A 215 7.00 -10.36 -12.50
N LEU A 216 7.69 -9.90 -11.46
CA LEU A 216 9.15 -9.92 -11.38
C LEU A 216 9.57 -11.19 -10.66
N HIS A 217 10.17 -12.09 -11.41
CA HIS A 217 10.86 -13.27 -10.89
C HIS A 217 12.28 -12.85 -10.58
N CYS A 218 12.71 -12.91 -9.31
CA CYS A 218 14.04 -12.45 -8.97
C CYS A 218 14.70 -13.16 -7.79
N ASN A 219 16.03 -13.16 -7.85
CA ASN A 219 16.92 -13.45 -6.74
C ASN A 219 17.21 -12.16 -5.94
N THR A 220 18.15 -12.22 -5.00
CA THR A 220 18.50 -11.08 -4.13
C THR A 220 19.60 -10.18 -4.68
N ASP A 221 20.08 -10.43 -5.90
CA ASP A 221 21.20 -9.69 -6.48
C ASP A 221 20.76 -8.35 -7.05
N ASP A 222 21.64 -7.34 -6.99
CA ASP A 222 21.39 -5.98 -7.50
C ASP A 222 20.94 -5.96 -8.97
N SER A 223 21.28 -6.99 -9.77
CA SER A 223 20.86 -7.14 -11.16
C SER A 223 19.34 -7.27 -11.34
N ALA A 224 18.59 -7.69 -10.31
CA ALA A 224 17.13 -7.73 -10.33
C ALA A 224 16.51 -6.34 -10.57
N VAL A 225 17.15 -5.29 -10.05
CA VAL A 225 16.73 -3.89 -10.26
C VAL A 225 16.92 -3.49 -11.73
N ASP A 226 18.04 -3.88 -12.35
CA ASP A 226 18.30 -3.57 -13.75
C ASP A 226 17.30 -4.31 -14.67
N VAL A 227 16.94 -5.57 -14.36
CA VAL A 227 15.90 -6.32 -15.09
C VAL A 227 14.55 -5.65 -14.97
N ALA A 228 14.12 -5.27 -13.76
CA ALA A 228 12.87 -4.56 -13.54
C ALA A 228 12.86 -3.20 -14.26
N TYR A 229 13.93 -2.42 -14.15
CA TYR A 229 14.05 -1.12 -14.83
C TYR A 229 13.97 -1.22 -16.35
N ASN A 230 14.70 -2.17 -16.95
CA ASN A 230 14.75 -2.32 -18.40
C ASN A 230 13.45 -2.85 -18.99
N ASN A 231 12.75 -3.76 -18.29
CA ASN A 231 11.56 -4.42 -18.83
C ASN A 231 10.25 -3.72 -18.43
N ILE A 232 10.22 -3.01 -17.31
CA ILE A 232 9.00 -2.38 -16.76
C ILE A 232 9.06 -0.87 -16.97
N ILE A 233 10.11 -0.20 -16.49
CA ILE A 233 10.14 1.27 -16.49
C ILE A 233 10.40 1.84 -17.88
N LYS A 234 11.42 1.34 -18.60
CA LYS A 234 11.72 1.81 -19.97
C LYS A 234 10.58 1.57 -20.95
N ASN A 235 9.86 0.44 -20.79
CA ASN A 235 8.73 0.07 -21.64
C ASN A 235 7.40 0.73 -21.21
N CYS A 236 7.41 1.51 -20.13
CA CYS A 236 6.27 2.31 -19.68
C CYS A 236 6.27 3.76 -20.20
N LYS A 237 7.18 4.07 -21.15
CA LYS A 237 7.19 5.33 -21.91
C LYS A 237 6.25 5.30 -23.11
#